data_AF-A0A8T2WYC5-F1
#
_entry.id   AF-A0A8T2WYC5-F1
#
_cell.length_a   1.000
_cell.length_b   1.000
_cell.length_c   1.000
_cell.angle_alpha   90.00
_cell.angle_beta   90.00
_cell.angle_gamma   90.00
#
_symmetry.space_group_name_H-M   'P 1'
#
loop_
_entity.id
_entity.type
_entity.pdbx_description
1 polymer ?
#
loop_
_entity_poly.entity_id
_entity_poly.type
_entity_poly.pdbx_seq_one_letter_code
_entity_poly.pdbx_strand_id
1 'polypeptide(L)'
;MQHAATDHSNDPYIDDYYHQASLAKRSTGSRNKNNFCPSHLKELPSRSRNSADQHSHLHFDALGKMPLPSIRRPHPLLEVDPPGSGDGNSEQMSERPLEQEPMLAARITIEDSLSLLLDVDDIDRFLQCNQPQDGGAQLRRRRQNLLEGLAASLQLVDPLGQTGKTAGLASKDDIVFLRLASLPKGRKLICKFRQLLYPGSELARVVCMAIFRHLSGMDLHALSACLVAIVCSSEQPPFWPLGSPAGDGATVILKCLLERASKLLHGPQASSNCGMPNFALWQASFDEFFDLLMKYCLIKYDTILQSVYAKTPPSAEGIDSEVRAATKREMPVELLRACLPHTNERQMELLRHFGQQRNTITGLSAHPGNGGHINSESVRS
;
A
#
# COMPACT_ATOMS: atom_id res chain seq x y z
N MET A 1 -39.77 -26.97 29.42
CA MET A 1 -39.22 -28.08 28.61
C MET A 1 -39.11 -27.62 27.18
N GLN A 2 -37.89 -27.55 26.65
CA GLN A 2 -37.50 -27.96 25.29
C GLN A 2 -35.98 -27.75 25.15
N HIS A 3 -35.28 -28.81 25.55
CA HIS A 3 -33.93 -29.28 25.21
C HIS A 3 -32.78 -28.26 25.08
N ALA A 4 -32.17 -27.93 26.21
CA ALA A 4 -30.72 -27.75 26.29
C ALA A 4 -30.08 -29.15 26.29
N ALA A 5 -29.71 -29.65 25.12
CA ALA A 5 -28.90 -30.84 24.96
C ALA A 5 -28.07 -30.69 23.68
N THR A 6 -26.87 -30.14 23.83
CA THR A 6 -25.79 -30.24 22.83
C THR A 6 -24.49 -30.53 23.58
N ASP A 7 -24.19 -31.83 23.63
CA ASP A 7 -22.90 -32.48 23.77
C ASP A 7 -21.75 -31.77 24.50
N HIS A 8 -21.42 -32.31 25.67
CA HIS A 8 -20.13 -32.15 26.36
C HIS A 8 -19.00 -32.90 25.63
N SER A 9 -18.66 -32.42 24.44
CA SER A 9 -17.48 -32.81 23.66
C SER A 9 -16.89 -31.59 22.93
N ASN A 10 -16.87 -30.42 23.57
CA ASN A 10 -16.20 -29.26 22.99
C ASN A 10 -14.70 -29.37 23.26
N ASP A 11 -13.94 -29.64 22.20
CA ASP A 11 -12.49 -29.48 22.19
C ASP A 11 -12.13 -28.12 22.81
N PRO A 12 -11.33 -28.08 23.89
CA PRO A 12 -10.99 -26.83 24.58
C PRO A 12 -10.21 -25.86 23.69
N TYR A 13 -9.67 -26.32 22.56
CA TYR A 13 -8.92 -25.54 21.60
C TYR A 13 -9.74 -25.20 20.34
N ILE A 14 -11.05 -25.40 20.36
CA ILE A 14 -11.91 -25.15 19.20
C ILE A 14 -11.88 -23.68 18.75
N ASP A 15 -11.66 -22.74 19.68
CA ASP A 15 -11.53 -21.30 19.41
C ASP A 15 -10.06 -20.82 19.44
N ASP A 16 -9.09 -21.71 19.63
CA ASP A 16 -7.66 -21.36 19.64
C ASP A 16 -7.13 -21.20 18.20
N TYR A 17 -6.63 -19.99 17.91
CA TYR A 17 -6.07 -19.64 16.60
C TYR A 17 -4.95 -20.59 16.14
N TYR A 18 -4.00 -20.91 17.04
CA TYR A 18 -2.85 -21.74 16.70
C TYR A 18 -3.29 -23.19 16.45
N HIS A 19 -4.26 -23.67 17.22
CA HIS A 19 -4.84 -24.98 17.03
C HIS A 19 -5.54 -25.09 15.68
N GLN A 20 -6.44 -24.16 15.36
CA GLN A 20 -7.12 -24.10 14.06
C GLN A 20 -6.13 -23.99 12.90
N ALA A 21 -5.08 -23.17 13.03
CA ALA A 21 -4.06 -22.99 12.00
C ALA A 21 -3.24 -24.26 11.77
N SER A 22 -2.91 -24.98 12.85
CA SER A 22 -2.24 -26.27 12.78
C SER A 22 -3.11 -27.32 12.07
N LEU A 23 -4.40 -27.42 12.43
CA LEU A 23 -5.33 -28.33 11.77
C LEU A 23 -5.49 -28.03 10.27
N ALA A 24 -5.62 -26.75 9.90
CA ALA A 24 -5.70 -26.34 8.51
C ALA A 24 -4.45 -26.75 7.71
N LYS A 25 -3.25 -26.48 8.25
CA LYS A 25 -1.96 -26.89 7.64
C LYS A 25 -1.79 -28.40 7.51
N ARG A 26 -2.37 -29.19 8.42
CA ARG A 26 -2.35 -30.66 8.33
C ARG A 26 -3.35 -31.20 7.31
N SER A 27 -4.36 -30.41 6.94
CA SER A 27 -5.41 -30.80 6.01
C SER A 27 -5.11 -30.48 4.53
N THR A 28 -4.10 -29.65 4.24
CA THR A 28 -3.60 -29.39 2.88
C THR A 28 -3.04 -30.68 2.25
N GLY A 29 -3.90 -31.44 1.59
CA GLY A 29 -3.60 -32.75 0.98
C GLY A 29 -4.59 -33.86 1.33
N SER A 30 -5.49 -33.64 2.30
CA SER A 30 -6.54 -34.59 2.71
C SER A 30 -7.87 -34.32 1.99
N ARG A 31 -8.70 -35.36 1.85
CA ARG A 31 -10.03 -35.29 1.24
C ARG A 31 -11.02 -34.46 2.10
N ASN A 32 -10.74 -34.31 3.39
CA ASN A 32 -11.48 -33.44 4.30
C ASN A 32 -10.70 -32.13 4.50
N LYS A 33 -11.20 -31.05 3.90
CA LYS A 33 -10.64 -29.70 4.05
C LYS A 33 -11.09 -29.14 5.40
N ASN A 34 -10.17 -29.04 6.36
CA ASN A 34 -10.40 -28.24 7.56
C ASN A 34 -10.08 -26.79 7.20
N ASN A 35 -11.13 -26.01 7.00
CA ASN A 35 -10.98 -24.62 6.63
C ASN A 35 -10.52 -23.78 7.83
N PHE A 36 -9.63 -22.82 7.58
CA PHE A 36 -9.16 -21.90 8.61
C PHE A 36 -10.14 -20.73 8.77
N CYS A 37 -11.21 -20.93 9.53
CA CYS A 37 -12.25 -19.92 9.76
C CYS A 37 -12.76 -19.93 11.21
N PRO A 38 -13.21 -18.78 11.73
CA PRO A 38 -13.83 -18.72 13.05
C PRO A 38 -15.13 -19.54 13.10
N SER A 39 -15.35 -20.20 14.23
CA SER A 39 -16.57 -20.94 14.58
C SER A 39 -17.79 -20.02 14.64
N HIS A 40 -17.61 -18.85 15.29
CA HIS A 40 -18.60 -17.79 15.42
C HIS A 40 -17.94 -16.42 15.24
N LEU A 41 -18.60 -15.52 14.53
CA LEU A 41 -18.14 -14.13 14.43
C LEU A 41 -18.39 -13.41 15.75
N LYS A 42 -17.34 -12.87 16.35
CA LYS A 42 -17.45 -12.10 17.59
C LYS A 42 -18.23 -10.81 17.32
N GLU A 43 -19.39 -10.66 17.94
CA GLU A 43 -20.03 -9.35 18.09
C GLU A 43 -19.29 -8.61 19.20
N LEU A 44 -18.31 -7.76 18.84
CA LEU A 44 -17.81 -6.80 19.81
C LEU A 44 -18.96 -5.86 20.15
N PRO A 45 -19.32 -5.69 21.44
CA PRO A 45 -20.18 -4.58 21.81
C PRO A 45 -19.48 -3.31 21.34
N SER A 46 -20.24 -2.45 20.66
CA SER A 46 -19.78 -1.12 20.29
C SER A 46 -19.16 -0.52 21.55
N ARG A 47 -17.84 -0.28 21.52
CA ARG A 47 -17.15 0.41 22.63
C ARG A 47 -17.68 1.83 22.65
N SER A 48 -18.85 2.02 23.26
CA SER A 48 -19.37 3.31 23.65
C SER A 48 -18.31 3.94 24.50
N ARG A 49 -17.81 5.10 24.06
CA ARG A 49 -16.94 5.98 24.84
C ARG A 49 -17.76 6.56 26.00
N ASN A 50 -18.21 5.72 26.93
CA ASN A 50 -18.83 6.20 28.16
C ASN A 50 -17.70 6.62 29.10
N SER A 51 -17.35 7.90 28.97
CA SER A 51 -16.60 8.69 29.94
C SER A 51 -17.42 8.80 31.23
N ALA A 52 -17.46 7.76 32.07
CA ALA A 52 -18.07 7.88 33.41
C ALA A 52 -17.67 6.80 34.45
N ASP A 53 -16.73 5.88 34.18
CA ASP A 53 -16.29 4.99 35.27
C ASP A 53 -15.31 5.74 36.19
N GLN A 54 -15.85 6.21 37.31
CA GLN A 54 -15.10 6.63 38.48
C GLN A 54 -14.17 5.51 38.93
N HIS A 55 -12.96 5.91 39.30
CA HIS A 55 -11.85 5.09 39.77
C HIS A 55 -12.32 3.94 40.69
N SER A 56 -12.39 2.72 40.13
CA SER A 56 -12.73 1.54 40.91
C SER A 56 -11.51 1.10 41.71
N HIS A 57 -11.50 1.42 43.01
CA HIS A 57 -10.68 0.68 43.98
C HIS A 57 -10.88 -0.83 43.75
N LEU A 58 -9.79 -1.60 43.80
CA LEU A 58 -9.73 -3.03 43.52
C LEU A 58 -10.80 -3.81 44.31
N HIS A 59 -11.97 -4.03 43.71
CA HIS A 59 -13.00 -4.90 44.28
C HIS A 59 -12.80 -6.31 43.72
N PHE A 60 -12.46 -7.26 44.59
CA PHE A 60 -12.40 -8.67 44.26
C PHE A 60 -13.82 -9.24 44.17
N ASP A 61 -14.16 -9.88 43.04
CA ASP A 61 -15.36 -10.73 42.97
C ASP A 61 -15.12 -12.02 43.77
N ALA A 62 -16.19 -12.62 44.32
CA ALA A 62 -16.15 -13.83 45.14
C ALA A 62 -15.57 -15.06 44.41
N LEU A 63 -15.37 -14.95 43.09
CA LEU A 63 -14.72 -15.95 42.22
C LEU A 63 -13.24 -15.65 41.92
N GLY A 64 -12.62 -14.67 42.58
CA GLY A 64 -11.19 -14.35 42.41
C GLY A 64 -10.84 -13.64 41.11
N LYS A 65 -11.84 -13.12 40.37
CA LYS A 65 -11.60 -12.37 39.13
C LYS A 65 -11.23 -10.93 39.46
N MET A 66 -10.05 -10.50 39.01
CA MET A 66 -9.58 -9.13 39.20
C MET A 66 -9.77 -8.32 37.91
N PRO A 67 -10.58 -7.24 37.92
CA PRO A 67 -10.61 -6.30 36.80
C PRO A 67 -9.26 -5.58 36.73
N LEU A 68 -8.49 -5.85 35.68
CA LEU A 68 -7.24 -5.13 35.43
C LEU A 68 -7.56 -3.72 34.93
N PRO A 69 -6.84 -2.68 35.41
CA PRO A 69 -6.98 -1.34 34.88
C PRO A 69 -6.68 -1.34 33.38
N SER A 70 -7.43 -0.53 32.64
CA SER A 70 -7.24 -0.41 31.20
C SER A 70 -5.83 0.09 30.89
N ILE A 71 -5.11 -0.60 30.00
CA ILE A 71 -3.78 -0.17 29.50
C ILE A 71 -3.86 1.24 28.86
N ARG A 72 -5.07 1.71 28.51
CA ARG A 72 -5.32 3.06 27.98
C ARG A 72 -5.31 4.17 29.04
N ARG A 73 -5.36 3.81 30.33
CA ARG A 73 -5.25 4.71 31.48
C ARG A 73 -4.31 4.09 32.52
N PRO A 74 -2.99 4.11 32.27
CA PRO A 74 -2.05 3.69 33.30
C PRO A 74 -2.21 4.58 34.53
N HIS A 75 -2.24 3.98 35.71
CA HIS A 75 -2.31 4.71 36.97
C HIS A 75 -1.01 5.53 37.15
N PRO A 76 -1.07 6.80 37.59
CA PRO A 76 0.11 7.51 38.05
C PRO A 76 0.79 6.68 39.15
N LEU A 77 2.10 6.45 39.01
CA LEU A 77 2.88 5.59 39.92
C LEU A 77 3.14 6.25 41.29
N LEU A 78 3.00 7.57 41.37
CA LEU A 78 3.07 8.34 42.61
C LEU A 78 1.93 9.36 42.61
N GLU A 79 1.11 9.33 43.65
CA GLU A 79 0.25 10.45 44.02
C GLU A 79 1.16 11.42 44.80
N VAL A 80 1.68 12.44 44.12
CA VAL A 80 2.35 13.55 44.82
C VAL A 80 1.22 14.46 45.29
N ASP A 81 0.93 14.46 46.59
CA ASP A 81 0.05 15.45 47.20
C ASP A 81 0.53 16.85 46.76
N PRO A 82 -0.36 17.70 46.22
CA PRO A 82 0.04 19.05 45.85
C PRO A 82 0.55 19.76 47.11
N PRO A 83 1.75 20.38 47.10
CA PRO A 83 2.21 21.13 48.25
C PRO A 83 1.17 22.22 48.52
N GLY A 84 0.70 22.24 49.77
CA GLY A 84 -0.26 23.23 50.25
C GLY A 84 0.18 24.64 49.86
N SER A 85 -0.81 25.43 49.42
CA SER A 85 -0.74 26.84 49.05
C SER A 85 0.40 27.59 49.76
N GLY A 86 1.51 27.74 49.05
CA GLY A 86 2.68 28.50 49.45
C GLY A 86 3.06 29.43 48.31
N ASP A 87 2.78 30.71 48.52
CA ASP A 87 3.03 31.84 47.63
C ASP A 87 4.49 31.86 47.14
N GLY A 88 4.72 31.81 45.82
CA GLY A 88 6.07 31.80 45.27
C GLY A 88 6.18 31.35 43.82
N ASN A 89 6.08 32.32 42.91
CA ASN A 89 6.49 32.32 41.50
C ASN A 89 7.32 31.09 41.05
N SER A 90 6.64 30.07 40.55
CA SER A 90 7.24 28.94 39.85
C SER A 90 6.37 28.64 38.64
N GLU A 91 6.99 28.64 37.45
CA GLU A 91 6.34 28.39 36.17
C GLU A 91 5.51 27.11 36.28
N GLN A 92 4.18 27.25 36.29
CA GLN A 92 3.25 26.13 36.23
C GLN A 92 3.50 25.38 34.93
N MET A 93 4.31 24.32 35.01
CA MET A 93 4.42 23.32 33.98
C MET A 93 3.06 22.62 33.94
N SER A 94 2.15 23.14 33.13
CA SER A 94 0.85 22.53 32.85
C SER A 94 1.11 21.17 32.20
N GLU A 95 1.28 20.13 33.01
CA GLU A 95 1.31 18.74 32.57
C GLU A 95 -0.04 18.44 31.91
N ARG A 96 -0.09 18.56 30.58
CA ARG A 96 -1.28 18.14 29.82
C ARG A 96 -1.50 16.66 30.14
N PRO A 97 -2.73 16.25 30.50
CA PRO A 97 -3.04 14.85 30.75
C PRO A 97 -2.54 13.98 29.58
N LEU A 98 -1.95 12.82 29.87
CA LEU A 98 -1.45 11.87 28.87
C LEU A 98 -2.48 11.59 27.76
N GLU A 99 -3.78 11.63 28.09
CA GLU A 99 -4.92 11.46 27.17
C GLU A 99 -4.99 12.54 26.06
N GLN A 100 -4.37 13.70 26.25
CA GLN A 100 -4.26 14.78 25.26
C GLN A 100 -2.99 14.67 24.39
N GLU A 101 -2.13 13.68 24.64
CA GLU A 101 -0.90 13.51 23.88
C GLU A 101 -1.23 12.98 22.45
N PRO A 102 -0.87 13.70 21.39
CA PRO A 102 -1.23 13.33 20.03
C PRO A 102 -0.62 12.02 19.55
N MET A 103 0.56 11.63 20.08
CA MET A 103 1.20 10.36 19.74
C MET A 103 0.57 9.18 20.47
N LEU A 104 0.07 9.37 21.71
CA LEU A 104 -0.72 8.36 22.41
C LEU A 104 -2.04 8.12 21.67
N ALA A 105 -2.73 9.19 21.25
CA ALA A 105 -3.93 9.09 20.43
C ALA A 105 -3.67 8.30 19.13
N ALA A 106 -2.56 8.57 18.44
CA ALA A 106 -2.17 7.81 17.25
C ALA A 106 -1.95 6.32 17.54
N ARG A 107 -1.26 5.97 18.64
CA ARG A 107 -1.05 4.57 19.06
C ARG A 107 -2.38 3.87 19.38
N ILE A 108 -3.27 4.53 20.11
CA ILE A 108 -4.60 3.99 20.44
C ILE A 108 -5.39 3.74 19.15
N THR A 109 -5.43 4.73 18.25
CA THR A 109 -6.09 4.59 16.94
C THR A 109 -5.52 3.43 16.14
N ILE A 110 -4.19 3.21 16.18
CA ILE A 110 -3.55 2.08 15.48
C ILE A 110 -4.03 0.73 16.04
N GLU A 111 -4.09 0.56 17.37
CA GLU A 111 -4.56 -0.70 17.98
C GLU A 111 -6.05 -0.95 17.71
N ASP A 112 -6.87 0.08 17.83
CA ASP A 112 -8.30 0.00 17.51
C ASP A 112 -8.51 -0.41 16.05
N SER A 113 -7.79 0.26 15.13
CA SER A 113 -7.85 0.01 13.71
C SER A 113 -7.37 -1.40 13.32
N LEU A 114 -6.28 -1.88 13.92
CA LEU A 114 -5.80 -3.23 13.67
C LEU A 114 -6.77 -4.29 14.19
N SER A 115 -7.45 -4.03 15.30
CA SER A 115 -8.50 -4.91 15.79
C SER A 115 -9.66 -4.99 14.80
N LEU A 116 -10.09 -3.86 14.23
CA LEU A 116 -11.13 -3.82 13.18
C LEU A 116 -10.71 -4.58 11.91
N LEU A 117 -9.43 -4.53 11.53
CA LEU A 117 -8.95 -5.29 10.37
C LEU A 117 -9.01 -6.81 10.60
N LEU A 118 -8.83 -7.27 11.84
CA LEU A 118 -9.02 -8.70 12.17
C LEU A 118 -10.49 -9.11 12.00
N ASP A 119 -11.44 -8.26 12.39
CA ASP A 119 -12.87 -8.51 12.17
C ASP A 119 -13.20 -8.60 10.66
N VAL A 120 -12.57 -7.77 9.84
CA VAL A 120 -12.72 -7.83 8.36
C VAL A 120 -12.14 -9.13 7.81
N ASP A 121 -10.94 -9.52 8.24
CA ASP A 121 -10.30 -10.79 7.86
C ASP A 121 -11.18 -11.99 8.25
N ASP A 122 -11.77 -11.98 9.44
CA ASP A 122 -12.64 -13.02 9.94
C ASP A 122 -13.94 -13.11 9.13
N ILE A 123 -14.53 -11.97 8.76
CA ILE A 123 -15.69 -11.94 7.84
C ILE A 123 -15.32 -12.55 6.48
N ASP A 124 -14.15 -12.19 5.92
CA ASP A 124 -13.69 -12.70 4.63
C ASP A 124 -13.46 -14.21 4.68
N ARG A 125 -12.82 -14.72 5.73
CA ARG A 125 -12.65 -16.17 5.95
C ARG A 125 -13.97 -16.88 6.15
N PHE A 126 -14.88 -16.30 6.94
CA PHE A 126 -16.20 -16.89 7.20
C PHE A 126 -17.02 -17.03 5.91
N LEU A 127 -17.03 -15.99 5.06
CA LEU A 127 -17.73 -16.00 3.76
C LEU A 127 -17.14 -17.00 2.76
N GLN A 128 -15.85 -17.34 2.87
CA GLN A 128 -15.21 -18.35 2.02
C GLN A 128 -15.57 -19.79 2.42
N CYS A 129 -15.82 -20.01 3.71
CA CYS A 129 -15.96 -21.35 4.28
C CYS A 129 -17.41 -21.75 4.51
N ASN A 130 -18.29 -20.78 4.75
CA ASN A 130 -19.69 -20.99 5.06
C ASN A 130 -20.58 -20.39 3.97
N GLN A 131 -21.76 -21.00 3.79
CA GLN A 131 -22.82 -20.47 2.92
C GLN A 131 -23.95 -19.91 3.80
N PRO A 132 -23.86 -18.64 4.23
CA PRO A 132 -24.90 -18.02 5.07
C PRO A 132 -26.25 -17.93 4.33
N GLN A 133 -27.34 -17.99 5.09
CA GLN A 133 -28.72 -18.04 4.57
C GLN A 133 -29.07 -16.87 3.63
N ASP A 134 -28.53 -15.67 3.88
CA ASP A 134 -28.72 -14.45 3.09
C ASP A 134 -27.68 -14.29 1.95
N GLY A 135 -27.04 -15.39 1.52
CA GLY A 135 -25.97 -15.36 0.51
C GLY A 135 -24.75 -14.49 0.90
N GLY A 136 -24.67 -14.07 2.17
CA GLY A 136 -23.62 -13.26 2.74
C GLY A 136 -23.83 -11.75 2.63
N ALA A 137 -24.99 -11.27 2.19
CA ALA A 137 -25.20 -9.84 1.93
C ALA A 137 -25.03 -8.98 3.19
N GLN A 138 -25.62 -9.38 4.34
CA GLN A 138 -25.41 -8.69 5.62
C GLN A 138 -23.93 -8.61 6.04
N LEU A 139 -23.18 -9.71 5.89
CA LEU A 139 -21.76 -9.75 6.26
C LEU A 139 -20.90 -8.88 5.34
N ARG A 140 -21.15 -8.89 4.02
CA ARG A 140 -20.47 -8.00 3.08
C ARG A 140 -20.77 -6.53 3.37
N ARG A 141 -22.00 -6.21 3.78
CA ARG A 141 -22.37 -4.86 4.21
C ARG A 141 -21.65 -4.46 5.51
N ARG A 142 -21.59 -5.35 6.51
CA ARG A 142 -20.83 -5.13 7.76
C ARG A 142 -19.35 -4.90 7.44
N ARG A 143 -18.75 -5.74 6.59
CA ARG A 143 -17.38 -5.59 6.11
C ARG A 143 -17.12 -4.21 5.51
N GLN A 144 -18.02 -3.75 4.63
CA GLN A 144 -17.90 -2.43 4.01
C GLN A 144 -17.99 -1.29 5.05
N ASN A 145 -18.96 -1.36 5.96
CA ASN A 145 -19.12 -0.37 7.03
C ASN A 145 -17.88 -0.28 7.94
N LEU A 146 -17.24 -1.42 8.25
CA LEU A 146 -16.00 -1.46 9.04
C LEU A 146 -14.85 -0.75 8.31
N LEU A 147 -14.69 -1.00 7.02
CA LEU A 147 -13.65 -0.37 6.20
C LEU A 147 -13.87 1.15 6.03
N GLU A 148 -15.12 1.58 5.87
CA GLU A 148 -15.48 3.01 5.82
C GLU A 148 -15.27 3.70 7.17
N GLY A 149 -15.70 3.07 8.27
CA GLY A 149 -15.46 3.56 9.63
C GLY A 149 -13.98 3.64 9.96
N LEU A 150 -13.17 2.72 9.43
CA LEU A 150 -11.72 2.75 9.55
C LEU A 150 -11.11 3.95 8.79
N ALA A 151 -11.53 4.24 7.57
CA ALA A 151 -11.04 5.44 6.88
C ALA A 151 -11.41 6.73 7.61
N ALA A 152 -12.60 6.79 8.22
CA ALA A 152 -13.01 7.91 9.05
C ALA A 152 -12.15 8.05 10.32
N SER A 153 -11.80 6.93 10.99
CA SER A 153 -10.93 6.97 12.18
C SER A 153 -9.49 7.38 11.87
N LEU A 154 -9.01 7.04 10.68
CA LEU A 154 -7.72 7.47 10.12
C LEU A 154 -7.77 8.89 9.53
N GLN A 155 -8.95 9.53 9.51
CA GLN A 155 -9.19 10.87 8.95
C GLN A 155 -8.74 11.00 7.49
N LEU A 156 -8.98 9.95 6.69
CA LEU A 156 -8.66 9.98 5.26
C LEU A 156 -9.74 10.80 4.54
N VAL A 157 -9.37 12.02 4.14
CA VAL A 157 -10.28 12.92 3.42
C VAL A 157 -10.29 12.56 1.93
N ASP A 158 -11.48 12.51 1.34
CA ASP A 158 -11.64 12.44 -0.11
C ASP A 158 -11.54 13.84 -0.75
N PRO A 159 -10.49 14.14 -1.53
CA PRO A 159 -10.37 15.43 -2.19
C PRO A 159 -11.28 15.62 -3.40
N LEU A 160 -11.95 14.57 -3.90
CA LEU A 160 -12.86 14.63 -5.07
C LEU A 160 -14.35 14.56 -4.68
N GLY A 161 -14.65 14.28 -3.41
CA GLY A 161 -16.02 14.27 -2.89
C GLY A 161 -16.62 15.67 -2.94
N GLN A 162 -17.83 15.80 -3.48
CA GLN A 162 -18.55 17.05 -3.71
C GLN A 162 -18.98 17.81 -2.44
N THR A 163 -18.19 17.79 -1.37
CA THR A 163 -18.37 18.74 -0.28
C THR A 163 -17.67 20.03 -0.68
N GLY A 164 -18.46 21.01 -1.14
CA GLY A 164 -18.04 22.31 -1.67
C GLY A 164 -17.28 23.21 -0.70
N LYS A 165 -16.12 22.76 -0.22
CA LYS A 165 -15.10 23.54 0.48
C LYS A 165 -13.76 23.32 -0.20
N THR A 166 -13.67 23.70 -1.47
CA THR A 166 -12.43 24.01 -2.20
C THR A 166 -11.80 25.31 -1.69
N ALA A 167 -11.68 25.46 -0.37
CA ALA A 167 -11.00 26.58 0.29
C ALA A 167 -10.19 26.03 1.47
N GLY A 168 -8.96 25.60 1.17
CA GLY A 168 -7.98 25.15 2.15
C GLY A 168 -8.10 23.68 2.51
N LEU A 169 -7.48 22.81 1.71
CA LEU A 169 -7.14 21.44 2.12
C LEU A 169 -6.36 21.52 3.44
N ALA A 170 -7.05 21.24 4.55
CA ALA A 170 -6.61 21.63 5.87
C ALA A 170 -5.33 20.87 6.25
N SER A 171 -4.22 21.60 6.41
CA SER A 171 -2.95 21.10 6.96
C SER A 171 -3.12 20.37 8.31
N LYS A 172 -4.26 20.55 8.98
CA LYS A 172 -4.64 19.91 10.23
C LYS A 172 -4.99 18.43 10.08
N ASP A 173 -5.61 18.03 8.97
CA ASP A 173 -6.06 16.65 8.74
C ASP A 173 -4.88 15.76 8.31
N ASP A 174 -3.95 16.33 7.54
CA ASP A 174 -2.71 15.66 7.13
C ASP A 174 -1.81 15.30 8.33
N ILE A 175 -1.84 16.09 9.41
CA ILE A 175 -1.04 15.84 10.62
C ILE A 175 -1.42 14.52 11.30
N VAL A 176 -2.70 14.12 11.29
CA VAL A 176 -3.12 12.86 11.90
C VAL A 176 -2.59 11.68 11.11
N PHE A 177 -2.72 11.70 9.79
CA PHE A 177 -2.15 10.68 8.92
C PHE A 177 -0.61 10.60 9.07
N LEU A 178 0.08 11.75 9.12
CA LEU A 178 1.53 11.80 9.32
C LEU A 178 1.96 11.17 10.65
N ARG A 179 1.24 11.43 11.74
CA ARG A 179 1.51 10.81 13.06
C ARG A 179 1.31 9.30 13.04
N LEU A 180 0.30 8.82 12.30
CA LEU A 180 0.08 7.38 12.12
C LEU A 180 1.19 6.75 11.28
N ALA A 181 1.55 7.37 10.15
CA ALA A 181 2.57 6.87 9.22
C ALA A 181 4.01 6.94 9.78
N SER A 182 4.29 7.85 10.71
CA SER A 182 5.60 7.92 11.38
C SER A 182 5.87 6.69 12.25
N LEU A 183 4.81 6.06 12.79
CA LEU A 183 4.91 4.86 13.62
C LEU A 183 5.05 3.59 12.75
N PRO A 184 6.01 2.69 13.04
CA PRO A 184 6.18 1.45 12.28
C PRO A 184 4.92 0.59 12.19
N LYS A 185 4.13 0.53 13.26
CA LYS A 185 2.88 -0.23 13.32
C LYS A 185 1.75 0.45 12.53
N GLY A 186 1.76 1.78 12.44
CA GLY A 186 0.82 2.53 11.60
C GLY A 186 1.09 2.33 10.11
N ARG A 187 2.36 2.25 9.68
CA ARG A 187 2.68 1.83 8.30
C ARG A 187 2.18 0.43 7.98
N LYS A 188 2.37 -0.53 8.90
CA LYS A 188 1.84 -1.90 8.77
C LYS A 188 0.30 -1.89 8.66
N LEU A 189 -0.37 -1.06 9.46
CA LEU A 189 -1.83 -0.88 9.41
C LEU A 189 -2.28 -0.38 8.02
N ILE A 190 -1.65 0.68 7.49
CA ILE A 190 -1.99 1.22 6.16
C ILE A 190 -1.78 0.17 5.07
N CYS A 191 -0.69 -0.59 5.13
CA CYS A 191 -0.43 -1.69 4.19
C CYS A 191 -1.52 -2.77 4.24
N LYS A 192 -1.89 -3.23 5.45
CA LYS A 192 -2.96 -4.21 5.62
C LYS A 192 -4.32 -3.69 5.17
N PHE A 193 -4.63 -2.44 5.51
CA PHE A 193 -5.87 -1.81 5.09
C PHE A 193 -5.96 -1.80 3.56
N ARG A 194 -4.92 -1.35 2.87
CA ARG A 194 -4.84 -1.39 1.40
C ARG A 194 -5.04 -2.80 0.82
N GLN A 195 -4.47 -3.84 1.44
CA GLN A 195 -4.61 -5.23 0.97
C GLN A 195 -6.06 -5.75 1.03
N LEU A 196 -6.87 -5.19 1.94
CA LEU A 196 -8.28 -5.57 2.12
C LEU A 196 -9.26 -4.78 1.25
N LEU A 197 -8.77 -3.72 0.58
CA LEU A 197 -9.58 -2.92 -0.33
C LEU A 197 -9.64 -3.57 -1.71
N TYR A 198 -10.81 -3.50 -2.33
CA TYR A 198 -10.95 -3.88 -3.72
C TYR A 198 -10.26 -2.85 -4.64
N PRO A 199 -9.43 -3.29 -5.59
CA PRO A 199 -8.91 -2.41 -6.63
C PRO A 199 -10.04 -1.65 -7.33
N GLY A 200 -9.89 -0.35 -7.52
CA GLY A 200 -10.92 0.51 -8.14
C GLY A 200 -12.08 0.90 -7.22
N SER A 201 -12.10 0.47 -5.95
CA SER A 201 -13.08 0.98 -4.99
C SER A 201 -12.81 2.44 -4.62
N GLU A 202 -13.86 3.15 -4.22
CA GLU A 202 -13.77 4.52 -3.76
C GLU A 202 -12.80 4.67 -2.59
N LEU A 203 -12.85 3.72 -1.65
CA LEU A 203 -11.99 3.71 -0.48
C LEU A 203 -10.51 3.52 -0.84
N ALA A 204 -10.22 2.66 -1.83
CA ALA A 204 -8.85 2.52 -2.35
C ALA A 204 -8.36 3.83 -2.98
N ARG A 205 -9.24 4.53 -3.72
CA ARG A 205 -8.94 5.86 -4.28
C ARG A 205 -8.64 6.87 -3.16
N VAL A 206 -9.44 6.93 -2.10
CA VAL A 206 -9.24 7.85 -0.97
C VAL A 206 -7.91 7.58 -0.26
N VAL A 207 -7.57 6.32 0.03
CA VAL A 207 -6.28 5.95 0.63
C VAL A 207 -5.12 6.38 -0.27
N CYS A 208 -5.21 6.11 -1.58
CA CYS A 208 -4.19 6.54 -2.53
C CYS A 208 -4.06 8.07 -2.56
N MET A 209 -5.17 8.82 -2.61
CA MET A 209 -5.16 10.28 -2.58
C MET A 209 -4.53 10.83 -1.30
N ALA A 210 -4.82 10.23 -0.13
CA ALA A 210 -4.15 10.59 1.10
C ALA A 210 -2.62 10.41 0.96
N ILE A 211 -2.16 9.26 0.46
CA ILE A 211 -0.72 9.02 0.23
C ILE A 211 -0.12 10.07 -0.74
N PHE A 212 -0.81 10.40 -1.83
CA PHE A 212 -0.36 11.40 -2.80
C PHE A 212 -0.20 12.80 -2.22
N ARG A 213 -1.16 13.22 -1.39
CA ARG A 213 -1.12 14.53 -0.72
C ARG A 213 0.13 14.66 0.14
N HIS A 214 0.45 13.61 0.89
CA HIS A 214 1.64 13.59 1.75
C HIS A 214 2.94 13.53 0.92
N LEU A 215 3.00 12.70 -0.13
CA LEU A 215 4.13 12.68 -1.07
C LEU A 215 4.40 14.07 -1.67
N SER A 216 3.35 14.82 -1.99
CA SER A 216 3.46 16.17 -2.55
C SER A 216 4.08 17.18 -1.58
N GLY A 217 4.05 16.92 -0.27
CA GLY A 217 4.67 17.75 0.77
C GLY A 217 6.10 17.33 1.16
N MET A 218 6.57 16.17 0.71
CA MET A 218 7.89 15.63 1.10
C MET A 218 9.04 16.45 0.50
N ASP A 219 10.17 16.44 1.22
CA ASP A 219 11.45 16.99 0.78
C ASP A 219 12.25 15.95 -0.01
N LEU A 220 13.37 16.39 -0.60
CA LEU A 220 14.16 15.52 -1.47
C LEU A 220 14.71 14.30 -0.72
N HIS A 221 15.16 14.48 0.52
CA HIS A 221 15.69 13.40 1.37
C HIS A 221 14.64 12.30 1.60
N ALA A 222 13.41 12.67 1.95
CA ALA A 222 12.35 11.70 2.19
C ALA A 222 11.91 11.00 0.89
N LEU A 223 11.93 11.68 -0.26
CA LEU A 223 11.68 11.05 -1.56
C LEU A 223 12.79 10.04 -1.93
N SER A 224 14.06 10.37 -1.65
CA SER A 224 15.18 9.42 -1.82
C SER A 224 14.99 8.18 -0.96
N ALA A 225 14.60 8.35 0.31
CA ALA A 225 14.31 7.23 1.21
C ALA A 225 13.16 6.34 0.70
N CYS A 226 12.15 6.91 0.03
CA CYS A 226 11.11 6.12 -0.63
C CYS A 226 11.66 5.26 -1.77
N LEU A 227 12.55 5.79 -2.62
CA LEU A 227 13.18 5.01 -3.68
C LEU A 227 14.06 3.88 -3.13
N VAL A 228 14.88 4.18 -2.11
CA VAL A 228 15.69 3.16 -1.42
C VAL A 228 14.82 2.07 -0.83
N ALA A 229 13.71 2.42 -0.19
CA ALA A 229 12.77 1.43 0.37
C ALA A 229 12.18 0.51 -0.72
N ILE A 230 11.97 1.03 -1.94
CA ILE A 230 11.48 0.23 -3.08
C ILE A 230 12.58 -0.70 -3.58
N VAL A 231 13.79 -0.19 -3.78
CA VAL A 231 14.96 -0.96 -4.24
C VAL A 231 15.28 -2.09 -3.26
N CYS A 232 15.29 -1.80 -1.97
CA CYS A 232 15.60 -2.77 -0.91
C CYS A 232 14.42 -3.70 -0.54
N SER A 233 13.25 -3.54 -1.15
CA SER A 233 12.09 -4.38 -0.85
C SER A 233 12.26 -5.79 -1.40
N SER A 234 11.88 -6.81 -0.62
CA SER A 234 11.75 -8.19 -1.10
C SER A 234 10.61 -8.37 -2.09
N GLU A 235 9.58 -7.52 -1.98
CA GLU A 235 8.43 -7.46 -2.88
C GLU A 235 8.40 -6.07 -3.53
N GLN A 236 8.88 -6.00 -4.76
CA GLN A 236 8.91 -4.76 -5.52
C GLN A 236 7.51 -4.40 -6.03
N PRO A 237 7.19 -3.10 -6.15
CA PRO A 237 5.91 -2.68 -6.67
C PRO A 237 5.75 -3.17 -8.12
N PRO A 238 4.53 -3.57 -8.52
CA PRO A 238 4.30 -3.88 -9.91
C PRO A 238 4.39 -2.60 -10.76
N PHE A 239 5.25 -2.61 -11.78
CA PHE A 239 5.39 -1.50 -12.73
C PHE A 239 4.40 -1.64 -13.90
N TRP A 240 3.11 -1.67 -13.57
CA TRP A 240 2.05 -1.74 -14.58
C TRP A 240 1.88 -0.39 -15.30
N PRO A 241 1.54 -0.37 -16.59
CA PRO A 241 1.17 0.87 -17.27
C PRO A 241 -0.09 1.49 -16.65
N LEU A 242 -0.24 2.81 -16.85
CA LEU A 242 -1.46 3.50 -16.40
C LEU A 242 -2.70 2.95 -17.12
N GLY A 243 -3.79 2.79 -16.38
CA GLY A 243 -5.03 2.20 -16.89
C GLY A 243 -5.01 0.67 -17.01
N SER A 244 -3.99 -0.01 -16.48
CA SER A 244 -3.96 -1.49 -16.43
C SER A 244 -5.15 -2.05 -15.62
N PRO A 245 -5.86 -3.08 -16.11
CA PRO A 245 -6.99 -3.68 -15.40
C PRO A 245 -6.59 -4.36 -14.09
N ALA A 246 -5.30 -4.72 -13.94
CA ALA A 246 -4.75 -5.24 -12.68
C ALA A 246 -4.52 -4.15 -11.61
N GLY A 247 -4.79 -2.89 -11.94
CA GLY A 247 -4.54 -1.71 -11.12
C GLY A 247 -3.22 -1.02 -11.48
N ASP A 248 -3.20 0.31 -11.34
CA ASP A 248 -2.08 1.18 -11.69
C ASP A 248 -1.59 2.06 -10.52
N GLY A 249 -2.15 1.88 -9.31
CA GLY A 249 -1.88 2.73 -8.16
C GLY A 249 -0.40 2.86 -7.81
N ALA A 250 0.38 1.79 -7.92
CA ALA A 250 1.83 1.82 -7.68
C ALA A 250 2.55 2.75 -8.67
N THR A 251 2.19 2.67 -9.96
CA THR A 251 2.76 3.50 -11.01
C THR A 251 2.35 4.97 -10.87
N VAL A 252 1.09 5.24 -10.49
CA VAL A 252 0.66 6.61 -10.20
C VAL A 252 1.46 7.17 -9.02
N ILE A 253 1.64 6.42 -7.93
CA ILE A 253 2.45 6.80 -6.75
C ILE A 253 3.89 7.14 -7.14
N LEU A 254 4.55 6.24 -7.87
CA LEU A 254 5.91 6.42 -8.36
C LEU A 254 6.04 7.64 -9.28
N LYS A 255 5.10 7.82 -10.21
CA LYS A 255 5.08 8.97 -11.11
C LYS A 255 4.96 10.28 -10.33
N CYS A 256 4.05 10.35 -9.34
CA CYS A 256 3.92 11.54 -8.50
C CYS A 256 5.16 11.82 -7.64
N LEU A 257 5.82 10.77 -7.13
CA LEU A 257 7.11 10.89 -6.42
C LEU A 257 8.17 11.52 -7.32
N LEU A 258 8.34 11.00 -8.55
CA LEU A 258 9.31 11.52 -9.52
C LEU A 258 8.98 12.95 -9.96
N GLU A 259 7.71 13.27 -10.20
CA GLU A 259 7.27 14.63 -10.55
C GLU A 259 7.52 15.62 -9.40
N ARG A 260 7.29 15.20 -8.15
CA ARG A 260 7.60 16.01 -6.97
C ARG A 260 9.11 16.27 -6.88
N ALA A 261 9.94 15.25 -7.09
CA ALA A 261 11.39 15.43 -7.13
C ALA A 261 11.81 16.39 -8.26
N SER A 262 11.19 16.29 -9.45
CA SER A 262 11.47 17.21 -10.57
C SER A 262 11.18 18.65 -10.17
N LYS A 263 10.07 18.92 -9.47
CA LYS A 263 9.72 20.25 -8.96
C LYS A 263 10.72 20.78 -7.94
N LEU A 264 11.28 19.92 -7.10
CA LEU A 264 12.28 20.30 -6.10
C LEU A 264 13.65 20.59 -6.74
N LEU A 265 14.03 19.83 -7.75
CA LEU A 265 15.33 19.95 -8.43
C LEU A 265 15.37 21.07 -9.48
N HIS A 266 14.26 21.35 -10.16
CA HIS A 266 14.20 22.28 -11.30
C HIS A 266 13.30 23.50 -11.04
N GLY A 267 12.77 23.65 -9.82
CA GLY A 267 11.88 24.77 -9.46
C GLY A 267 12.63 26.09 -9.23
N PRO A 268 11.92 27.24 -9.21
CA PRO A 268 12.51 28.56 -8.96
C PRO A 268 13.27 28.68 -7.62
N GLN A 269 12.99 27.78 -6.67
CA GLN A 269 13.61 27.70 -5.34
C GLN A 269 14.70 26.61 -5.24
N ALA A 270 15.11 26.00 -6.35
CA ALA A 270 16.14 24.95 -6.36
C ALA A 270 17.53 25.47 -5.92
N SER A 271 17.79 26.77 -6.08
CA SER A 271 19.07 27.41 -5.75
C SER A 271 19.32 27.57 -4.25
N SER A 272 18.28 27.53 -3.40
CA SER A 272 18.40 27.76 -1.95
C SER A 272 18.27 26.51 -1.09
N ASN A 273 17.62 25.44 -1.59
CA ASN A 273 17.29 24.23 -0.81
C ASN A 273 18.03 22.95 -1.23
N CYS A 274 18.82 22.96 -2.31
CA CYS A 274 19.58 21.79 -2.74
C CYS A 274 20.93 21.73 -2.01
N GLY A 275 20.91 21.31 -0.74
CA GLY A 275 22.15 20.93 -0.07
C GLY A 275 22.82 19.80 -0.84
N MET A 276 24.09 19.96 -1.20
CA MET A 276 24.93 18.94 -1.85
C MET A 276 24.68 17.48 -1.41
N PRO A 277 24.52 17.15 -0.10
CA PRO A 277 24.27 15.76 0.32
C PRO A 277 22.90 15.20 -0.08
N ASN A 278 21.84 16.03 -0.09
CA ASN A 278 20.49 15.57 -0.45
C ASN A 278 20.38 15.28 -1.94
N PHE A 279 21.08 16.07 -2.77
CA PHE A 279 21.19 15.83 -4.20
C PHE A 279 21.94 14.52 -4.49
N ALA A 280 23.10 14.32 -3.86
CA ALA A 280 23.88 13.10 -4.05
C ALA A 280 23.10 11.85 -3.61
N LEU A 281 22.40 11.92 -2.47
CA LEU A 281 21.53 10.85 -2.00
C LEU A 281 20.40 10.57 -2.98
N TRP A 282 19.74 11.62 -3.50
CA TRP A 282 18.72 11.47 -4.53
C TRP A 282 19.25 10.77 -5.77
N GLN A 283 20.37 11.23 -6.32
CA GLN A 283 20.94 10.65 -7.53
C GLN A 283 21.29 9.18 -7.32
N ALA A 284 21.97 8.84 -6.23
CA ALA A 284 22.30 7.45 -5.91
C ALA A 284 21.04 6.57 -5.75
N SER A 285 20.01 7.09 -5.07
CA SER A 285 18.74 6.37 -4.88
C SER A 285 17.98 6.19 -6.19
N PHE A 286 18.00 7.20 -7.05
CA PHE A 286 17.39 7.15 -8.37
C PHE A 286 18.13 6.20 -9.31
N ASP A 287 19.47 6.18 -9.29
CA ASP A 287 20.26 5.30 -10.16
C ASP A 287 19.94 3.82 -9.90
N GLU A 288 19.89 3.42 -8.62
CA GLU A 288 19.51 2.05 -8.24
C GLU A 288 18.06 1.72 -8.61
N PHE A 289 17.13 2.67 -8.43
CA PHE A 289 15.74 2.50 -8.84
C PHE A 289 15.61 2.39 -10.37
N PHE A 290 16.38 3.16 -11.12
CA PHE A 290 16.37 3.16 -12.57
C PHE A 290 16.89 1.83 -13.12
N ASP A 291 17.97 1.30 -12.57
CA ASP A 291 18.51 -0.01 -12.93
C ASP A 291 17.47 -1.12 -12.68
N LEU A 292 16.74 -1.01 -11.56
CA LEU A 292 15.64 -1.92 -11.27
C LEU A 292 14.52 -1.84 -12.31
N LEU A 293 14.05 -0.63 -12.63
CA LEU A 293 13.00 -0.39 -13.61
C LEU A 293 13.41 -0.87 -15.00
N MET A 294 14.66 -0.62 -15.40
CA MET A 294 15.19 -1.05 -16.69
C MET A 294 15.29 -2.57 -16.79
N LYS A 295 15.74 -3.24 -15.72
CA LYS A 295 15.73 -4.71 -15.64
C LYS A 295 14.32 -5.27 -15.83
N TYR A 296 13.33 -4.68 -15.17
CA TYR A 296 11.92 -5.06 -15.37
C TYR A 296 11.49 -4.87 -16.84
N CYS A 297 11.77 -3.71 -17.43
CA CYS A 297 11.39 -3.41 -18.82
C CYS A 297 12.01 -4.41 -19.81
N LEU A 298 13.28 -4.77 -19.64
CA LEU A 298 13.96 -5.75 -20.49
C LEU A 298 13.34 -7.14 -20.38
N ILE A 299 13.13 -7.64 -19.16
CA ILE A 299 12.51 -8.96 -18.91
C ILE A 299 11.10 -9.00 -19.50
N LYS A 300 10.32 -7.93 -19.28
CA LYS A 300 8.94 -7.84 -19.74
C LYS A 300 8.88 -7.77 -21.27
N TYR A 301 9.81 -7.08 -21.93
CA TYR A 301 9.92 -7.06 -23.38
C TYR A 301 10.22 -8.44 -23.97
N ASP A 302 11.20 -9.16 -23.41
CA ASP A 302 11.52 -10.54 -23.82
C ASP A 302 10.33 -11.49 -23.63
N THR A 303 9.62 -11.36 -22.50
CA THR A 303 8.39 -12.13 -22.23
C THR A 303 7.31 -11.86 -23.30
N ILE A 304 7.16 -10.60 -23.73
CA ILE A 304 6.21 -10.23 -24.79
C ILE A 304 6.61 -10.91 -26.11
N LEU A 305 7.89 -10.81 -26.51
CA LEU A 305 8.39 -11.45 -27.73
C LEU A 305 8.12 -12.95 -27.72
N GLN A 306 8.54 -13.66 -26.66
CA GLN A 306 8.32 -15.09 -26.51
C GLN A 306 6.83 -15.46 -26.59
N SER A 307 5.96 -14.66 -25.97
CA SER A 307 4.52 -14.92 -25.96
C SER A 307 3.84 -14.75 -27.32
N VAL A 308 4.33 -13.82 -28.15
CA VAL A 308 3.81 -13.57 -29.50
C VAL A 308 4.32 -14.62 -30.47
N TYR A 309 5.63 -14.94 -30.43
CA TYR A 309 6.21 -15.98 -31.27
C TYR A 309 5.63 -17.38 -30.97
N ALA A 310 5.18 -17.63 -29.75
CA ALA A 310 4.52 -18.89 -29.39
C ALA A 310 3.07 -19.03 -29.92
N LYS A 311 2.38 -17.92 -30.23
CA LYS A 311 0.95 -17.91 -30.59
C LYS A 311 0.68 -17.91 -32.09
N THR A 312 1.61 -17.42 -32.90
CA THR A 312 1.34 -17.06 -34.30
C THR A 312 2.31 -17.77 -35.26
N PRO A 313 1.85 -18.60 -36.22
CA PRO A 313 2.71 -19.13 -37.30
C PRO A 313 3.23 -17.99 -38.20
N PRO A 314 4.33 -18.20 -38.95
CA PRO A 314 5.18 -17.11 -39.42
C PRO A 314 4.56 -16.35 -40.60
N SER A 315 3.75 -15.32 -40.32
CA SER A 315 3.58 -14.18 -41.22
C SER A 315 4.21 -12.94 -40.56
N ALA A 316 5.31 -12.45 -41.16
CA ALA A 316 6.17 -11.43 -40.55
C ALA A 316 5.42 -10.10 -40.26
N GLU A 317 4.46 -9.71 -41.11
CA GLU A 317 3.72 -8.46 -40.95
C GLU A 317 2.70 -8.48 -39.80
N GLY A 318 2.12 -9.64 -39.48
CA GLY A 318 1.16 -9.77 -38.37
C GLY A 318 1.84 -9.76 -37.01
N ILE A 319 3.01 -10.40 -36.92
CA ILE A 319 3.79 -10.55 -35.69
C ILE A 319 4.30 -9.19 -35.20
N ASP A 320 4.87 -8.37 -36.10
CA ASP A 320 5.40 -7.06 -35.72
C ASP A 320 4.32 -6.10 -35.21
N SER A 321 3.14 -6.16 -35.81
CA SER A 321 1.96 -5.39 -35.36
C SER A 321 1.50 -5.83 -33.97
N GLU A 322 1.45 -7.15 -33.72
CA GLU A 322 1.06 -7.73 -32.43
C GLU A 322 2.08 -7.43 -31.32
N VAL A 323 3.38 -7.58 -31.60
CA VAL A 323 4.46 -7.19 -30.68
C VAL A 323 4.35 -5.71 -30.32
N ARG A 324 4.11 -4.83 -31.30
CA ARG A 324 3.96 -3.38 -31.07
C ARG A 324 2.74 -3.08 -30.20
N ALA A 325 1.61 -3.71 -30.48
CA ALA A 325 0.38 -3.52 -29.70
C ALA A 325 0.54 -4.00 -28.24
N ALA A 326 1.11 -5.20 -28.05
CA ALA A 326 1.39 -5.77 -26.73
C ALA A 326 2.40 -4.91 -25.94
N THR A 327 3.47 -4.46 -26.60
CA THR A 327 4.47 -3.57 -26.02
C THR A 327 3.88 -2.23 -25.58
N LYS A 328 3.02 -1.62 -26.40
CA LYS A 328 2.32 -0.38 -26.02
C LYS A 328 1.40 -0.58 -24.82
N ARG A 329 0.77 -1.76 -24.72
CA ARG A 329 -0.19 -2.07 -23.65
C ARG A 329 0.48 -2.46 -22.34
N GLU A 330 1.67 -3.05 -22.36
CA GLU A 330 2.27 -3.69 -21.19
C GLU A 330 3.50 -2.96 -20.62
N MET A 331 4.06 -2.00 -21.36
CA MET A 331 5.22 -1.24 -20.91
C MET A 331 4.85 -0.01 -20.07
N PRO A 332 5.58 0.30 -18.99
CA PRO A 332 5.31 1.44 -18.11
C PRO A 332 5.86 2.74 -18.72
N VAL A 333 5.36 3.13 -19.89
CA VAL A 333 5.88 4.25 -20.68
C VAL A 333 5.76 5.57 -19.91
N GLU A 334 4.69 5.77 -19.15
CA GLU A 334 4.48 6.97 -18.35
C GLU A 334 5.48 7.09 -17.20
N LEU A 335 5.87 5.95 -16.61
CA LEU A 335 6.89 5.93 -15.57
C LEU A 335 8.28 6.20 -16.16
N LEU A 336 8.62 5.56 -17.29
CA LEU A 336 9.86 5.83 -18.01
C LEU A 336 9.98 7.31 -18.42
N ARG A 337 8.87 7.93 -18.85
CA ARG A 337 8.82 9.37 -19.15
C ARG A 337 9.07 10.23 -17.91
N ALA A 338 8.51 9.85 -16.76
CA ALA A 338 8.73 10.55 -15.51
C ALA A 338 10.16 10.44 -14.98
N CYS A 339 10.92 9.42 -15.41
CA CYS A 339 12.34 9.26 -15.08
C CYS A 339 13.26 10.22 -15.85
N LEU A 340 12.86 10.69 -17.05
CA LEU A 340 13.74 11.48 -17.95
C LEU A 340 14.40 12.72 -17.31
N PRO A 341 13.73 13.52 -16.45
CA PRO A 341 14.36 14.67 -15.82
C PRO A 341 15.45 14.33 -14.79
N HIS A 342 15.60 13.05 -14.45
CA HIS A 342 16.49 12.56 -13.39
C HIS A 342 17.63 11.69 -13.93
N THR A 343 17.57 11.33 -15.22
CA THR A 343 18.58 10.47 -15.85
C THR A 343 19.88 11.20 -16.15
N ASN A 344 21.00 10.54 -15.91
CA ASN A 344 22.31 10.97 -16.42
C ASN A 344 22.51 10.57 -17.90
N GLU A 345 23.61 11.03 -18.52
CA GLU A 345 23.93 10.75 -19.93
C GLU A 345 23.96 9.25 -20.26
N ARG A 346 24.51 8.42 -19.36
CA ARG A 346 24.57 6.96 -19.56
C ARG A 346 23.18 6.33 -19.58
N GLN A 347 22.33 6.71 -18.63
CA GLN A 347 20.95 6.21 -18.53
C GLN A 347 20.10 6.68 -19.73
N MET A 348 20.32 7.91 -20.19
CA MET A 348 19.68 8.44 -21.40
C MET A 348 20.06 7.60 -22.62
N GLU A 349 21.33 7.24 -22.77
CA GLU A 349 21.80 6.40 -23.87
C GLU A 349 21.19 4.99 -23.81
N LEU A 350 21.08 4.41 -22.61
CA LEU A 350 20.40 3.13 -22.41
C LEU A 350 18.93 3.19 -22.85
N LEU A 351 18.21 4.27 -22.53
CA LEU A 351 16.83 4.47 -22.99
C LEU A 351 16.73 4.62 -24.51
N ARG A 352 17.68 5.31 -25.14
CA ARG A 352 17.75 5.43 -26.61
C ARG A 352 17.95 4.06 -27.25
N HIS A 353 18.92 3.28 -26.78
CA HIS A 353 19.16 1.92 -27.26
C HIS A 353 17.94 1.02 -27.05
N PHE A 354 17.31 1.07 -25.88
CA PHE A 354 16.10 0.30 -25.60
C PHE A 354 14.94 0.70 -26.53
N GLY A 355 14.73 2.00 -26.73
CA GLY A 355 13.73 2.52 -27.65
C GLY A 355 14.00 2.13 -29.11
N GLN A 356 15.27 2.14 -29.53
CA GLN A 356 15.70 1.68 -30.85
C GLN A 356 15.49 0.18 -31.01
N GLN A 357 15.89 -0.67 -30.05
CA GLN A 357 15.69 -2.12 -30.10
C GLN A 357 14.21 -2.51 -30.28
N ARG A 358 13.33 -1.73 -29.63
CA ARG A 358 11.87 -1.84 -29.78
C ARG A 358 11.37 -1.45 -31.17
N ASN A 359 12.14 -0.64 -31.89
CA ASN A 359 11.85 -0.16 -33.23
C ASN A 359 12.66 -0.89 -34.33
N THR A 360 13.79 -1.55 -34.02
CA THR A 360 14.68 -2.19 -35.02
C THR A 360 14.34 -3.64 -35.31
N ILE A 361 13.48 -4.28 -34.51
CA ILE A 361 12.76 -5.49 -34.95
C ILE A 361 11.95 -5.20 -36.24
N THR A 362 11.66 -3.92 -36.53
CA THR A 362 11.06 -3.43 -37.78
C THR A 362 12.04 -3.38 -38.99
N GLY A 363 13.31 -3.79 -38.85
CA GLY A 363 14.36 -3.53 -39.86
C GLY A 363 15.03 -4.74 -40.50
N LEU A 364 14.78 -5.97 -40.05
CA LEU A 364 15.40 -7.17 -40.61
C LEU A 364 14.57 -7.78 -41.77
N SER A 365 14.21 -6.95 -42.75
CA SER A 365 13.84 -7.43 -44.10
C SER A 365 14.03 -6.31 -45.12
N ALA A 366 15.27 -5.92 -45.34
CA ALA A 366 15.70 -5.23 -46.55
C ALA A 366 17.14 -5.66 -46.86
N HIS A 367 17.28 -6.83 -47.49
CA HIS A 367 18.53 -7.21 -48.13
C HIS A 367 18.86 -6.19 -49.25
N PRO A 368 20.07 -5.61 -49.30
CA PRO A 368 20.54 -4.97 -50.50
C PRO A 368 21.02 -6.06 -51.46
N GLY A 369 20.20 -6.38 -52.46
CA GLY A 369 20.60 -7.22 -53.59
C GLY A 369 21.65 -6.49 -54.42
N ASN A 370 22.92 -6.79 -54.19
CA ASN A 370 24.04 -6.40 -55.03
C ASN A 370 24.04 -7.23 -56.32
N GLY A 371 23.25 -6.82 -57.31
CA GLY A 371 23.24 -7.38 -58.66
C GLY A 371 24.25 -6.67 -59.55
N GLY A 372 25.50 -7.13 -59.57
CA GLY A 372 26.47 -6.74 -60.59
C GLY A 372 26.11 -7.37 -61.93
N HIS A 373 25.55 -6.59 -62.86
CA HIS A 373 25.31 -7.02 -64.23
C HIS A 373 26.53 -6.68 -65.10
N ILE A 374 27.27 -7.71 -65.48
CA ILE A 374 28.33 -7.69 -66.48
C ILE A 374 27.73 -7.50 -67.89
N ASN A 375 28.20 -6.48 -68.61
CA ASN A 375 27.91 -6.28 -70.03
C ASN A 375 28.83 -7.16 -70.87
N SER A 376 28.30 -7.80 -71.92
CA SER A 376 29.08 -8.25 -73.08
C SER A 376 28.16 -8.36 -74.30
N GLU A 377 28.37 -7.43 -75.23
CA GLU A 377 27.74 -7.36 -76.55
C GLU A 377 28.48 -8.30 -77.51
N SER A 378 27.74 -9.01 -78.36
CA SER A 378 28.26 -9.97 -79.34
C SER A 378 28.61 -9.30 -80.66
N VAL A 379 29.74 -9.64 -81.27
CA VAL A 379 29.98 -9.45 -82.71
C VAL A 379 30.45 -10.76 -83.35
N ARG A 380 29.80 -11.11 -84.45
CA ARG A 380 30.18 -12.15 -85.40
C ARG A 380 31.23 -11.60 -86.37
N SER A 381 32.40 -12.23 -86.43
CA SER A 381 33.12 -12.68 -87.64
C SER A 381 34.41 -13.37 -87.21
#